data_AF-A0A1Q4WFV3-F1
#
_entry.id   AF-A0A1Q4WFV3-F1
#
_cell.length_a   1.000
_cell.length_b   1.000
_cell.length_c   1.000
_cell.angle_alpha   90.00
_cell.angle_beta   90.00
_cell.angle_gamma   90.00
#
_symmetry.space_group_name_H-M   'P 1'
#
loop_
_entity.id
_entity.type
_entity.pdbx_description
1 polymer ?
#
loop_
_entity_poly.entity_id
_entity_poly.type
_entity_poly.pdbx_seq_one_letter_code
_entity_poly.pdbx_strand_id
1 'polypeptide(L)'
;MAAERRGPRLLIVPAADRCLGWALRAANGRPLGVGVRTYRSEDELAEAVRVLLIERAALRCSVGQSEGRQWVWAAYLPVRSTRPGAADAVPVARSARGYLRRDQCQAGIEGFLAGLQWVGQELRRSGRDGRRPL
;
A
#
# COMPACT_ATOMS: atom_id res chain seq x y z
N MET A 1 -26.50 -18.24 1.50
CA MET A 1 -25.13 -18.02 2.04
C MET A 1 -24.44 -16.98 1.18
N ALA A 2 -24.32 -15.75 1.65
CA ALA A 2 -23.70 -14.67 0.88
C ALA A 2 -22.20 -14.94 0.79
N ALA A 3 -21.69 -15.19 -0.41
CA ALA A 3 -20.26 -15.14 -0.67
C ALA A 3 -19.81 -13.70 -0.35
N GLU A 4 -19.20 -13.49 0.81
CA GLU A 4 -18.51 -12.24 1.12
C GLU A 4 -17.67 -11.87 -0.08
N ARG A 5 -17.92 -10.69 -0.66
CA ARG A 5 -17.07 -10.13 -1.72
C ARG A 5 -15.71 -9.87 -1.10
N ARG A 6 -14.83 -10.88 -1.09
CA ARG A 6 -13.46 -10.78 -0.61
C ARG A 6 -12.68 -9.96 -1.62
N GLY A 7 -12.58 -8.66 -1.41
CA GLY A 7 -11.67 -7.80 -2.16
C GLY A 7 -10.28 -7.72 -1.53
N PRO A 8 -9.36 -6.96 -2.15
CA PRO A 8 -8.08 -6.63 -1.56
C PRO A 8 -8.19 -6.03 -0.15
N ARG A 9 -7.26 -6.35 0.75
CA ARG A 9 -7.28 -5.87 2.14
C ARG A 9 -5.95 -5.24 2.52
N LEU A 10 -6.03 -4.12 3.23
CA LEU A 10 -4.90 -3.51 3.90
C LEU A 10 -4.84 -4.05 5.33
N LEU A 11 -3.70 -4.59 5.70
CA LEU A 11 -3.47 -5.26 6.98
C LEU A 11 -2.42 -4.49 7.75
N ILE A 12 -2.65 -4.29 9.05
CA ILE A 12 -1.61 -3.87 9.99
C ILE A 12 -0.71 -5.08 10.24
N VAL A 13 0.60 -4.90 10.16
CA VAL A 13 1.57 -5.98 10.40
C VAL A 13 2.59 -5.51 11.44
N PRO A 14 2.98 -6.35 12.41
CA PRO A 14 4.03 -6.01 13.34
C PRO A 14 5.37 -5.87 12.60
N ALA A 15 6.17 -4.91 13.04
CA ALA A 15 7.52 -4.66 12.56
C ALA A 15 8.51 -4.69 13.74
N ALA A 16 9.80 -4.50 13.45
CA ALA A 16 10.84 -4.42 14.48
C ALA A 16 10.57 -3.31 15.50
N ASP A 17 11.21 -3.41 16.66
CA ASP A 17 11.19 -2.39 17.72
C ASP A 17 9.78 -1.97 18.18
N ARG A 18 8.85 -2.94 18.23
CA ARG A 18 7.43 -2.74 18.60
C ARG A 18 6.71 -1.71 17.70
N CYS A 19 7.25 -1.46 16.52
CA CYS A 19 6.60 -0.60 15.53
C CYS A 19 5.61 -1.41 14.69
N LEU A 20 4.75 -0.69 13.97
CA LEU A 20 3.73 -1.22 13.10
C LEU A 20 4.02 -0.83 11.65
N GLY A 21 3.73 -1.73 10.73
CA GLY A 21 3.72 -1.47 9.28
C GLY A 21 2.37 -1.83 8.70
N TRP A 22 2.29 -1.76 7.37
CA TRP A 22 1.11 -2.23 6.65
C TRP A 22 1.48 -3.09 5.44
N ALA A 23 0.57 -3.99 5.07
CA ALA A 23 0.66 -4.79 3.86
C ALA A 23 -0.66 -4.77 3.11
N LEU A 24 -0.61 -4.62 1.79
CA LEU A 24 -1.76 -4.77 0.91
C LEU A 24 -1.76 -6.17 0.32
N ARG A 25 -2.87 -6.90 0.48
CA ARG A 25 -3.06 -8.24 -0.10
C ARG A 25 -4.26 -8.24 -1.04
N ALA A 26 -4.15 -8.98 -2.13
CA ALA A 26 -5.26 -9.27 -3.01
C ALA A 26 -6.29 -10.19 -2.34
N ALA A 27 -7.47 -10.32 -2.95
CA ALA A 27 -8.55 -11.21 -2.53
C ALA A 27 -8.10 -12.65 -2.29
N ASN A 28 -7.21 -13.16 -3.15
CA ASN A 28 -6.65 -14.51 -3.06
C ASN A 28 -5.47 -14.62 -2.08
N GLY A 29 -5.24 -13.62 -1.24
CA GLY A 29 -4.16 -13.58 -0.26
C GLY A 29 -2.78 -13.22 -0.84
N ARG A 30 -2.64 -13.07 -2.17
CA ARG A 30 -1.37 -12.69 -2.80
C ARG A 30 -0.93 -11.31 -2.31
N PRO A 31 0.31 -11.14 -1.82
CA PRO A 31 0.79 -9.83 -1.43
C PRO A 31 0.95 -8.94 -2.66
N LEU A 32 0.41 -7.73 -2.57
CA LEU A 32 0.48 -6.73 -3.63
C LEU A 32 1.61 -5.75 -3.33
N GLY A 33 1.70 -5.22 -2.10
CA GLY A 33 2.75 -4.31 -1.68
C GLY A 33 2.83 -4.18 -0.17
N VAL A 34 3.92 -3.59 0.33
CA VAL A 34 4.14 -3.33 1.76
C VAL A 34 4.59 -1.90 1.98
N GLY A 35 4.28 -1.35 3.15
CA GLY A 35 4.83 -0.08 3.60
C GLY A 35 6.33 -0.15 3.80
N VAL A 36 7.04 0.90 3.42
CA VAL A 36 8.49 1.02 3.65
C VAL A 36 8.79 1.53 5.06
N ARG A 37 7.95 2.45 5.55
CA ARG A 37 8.07 3.05 6.89
C ARG A 37 7.31 2.24 7.92
N THR A 38 7.82 2.27 9.15
CA THR A 38 7.16 1.75 10.34
C THR A 38 6.71 2.91 11.24
N TYR A 39 5.73 2.65 12.09
CA TYR A 39 5.04 3.64 12.91
C TYR A 39 5.00 3.18 14.37
N ARG A 40 5.04 4.10 15.32
CA ARG A 40 5.09 3.75 16.75
C ARG A 40 3.72 3.47 17.34
N SER A 41 2.66 3.92 16.68
CA SER A 41 1.27 3.74 17.12
C SER A 41 0.35 3.40 15.96
N GLU A 42 -0.82 2.86 16.29
CA GLU A 42 -1.90 2.61 15.32
C GLU A 42 -2.42 3.91 14.72
N ASP A 43 -2.50 4.99 15.49
CA ASP A 43 -2.94 6.31 15.00
C ASP A 43 -2.00 6.89 13.94
N GLU A 44 -0.69 6.82 14.16
CA GLU A 44 0.31 7.25 13.19
C GLU A 44 0.21 6.44 11.88
N LEU A 45 -0.01 5.13 12.02
CA LEU A 45 -0.20 4.24 10.89
C LEU A 45 -1.53 4.53 10.16
N ALA A 46 -2.62 4.75 10.88
CA ALA A 46 -3.93 5.05 10.31
C ALA A 46 -3.87 6.34 9.49
N GLU A 47 -3.23 7.39 9.99
CA GLU A 47 -3.04 8.64 9.26
C GLU A 47 -2.15 8.43 8.02
N ALA A 48 -1.09 7.64 8.14
CA ALA A 48 -0.24 7.28 7.00
C ALA A 48 -1.01 6.60 5.87
N VAL A 49 -1.85 5.63 6.23
CA VAL A 49 -2.69 4.89 5.30
C VAL A 49 -3.77 5.79 4.70
N ARG A 50 -4.36 6.68 5.51
CA ARG A 50 -5.34 7.66 5.02
C ARG A 50 -4.75 8.55 3.94
N VAL A 51 -3.57 9.12 4.18
CA VAL A 51 -2.84 9.93 3.18
C VAL A 51 -2.54 9.11 1.92
N LEU A 52 -2.03 7.88 2.07
CA LEU A 52 -1.77 6.98 0.94
C LEU A 52 -3.02 6.76 0.08
N LEU A 53 -4.17 6.52 0.73
CA LEU A 53 -5.42 6.29 0.02
C LEU A 53 -5.95 7.56 -0.64
N ILE A 54 -5.80 8.73 -0.04
CA ILE A 54 -6.20 10.01 -0.66
C ILE A 54 -5.34 10.28 -1.90
N GLU A 55 -4.02 10.18 -1.77
CA GLU A 55 -3.04 10.50 -2.81
C GLU A 55 -2.85 9.38 -3.84
N ARG A 56 -3.56 8.25 -3.72
CA ARG A 56 -3.36 7.03 -4.53
C ARG A 56 -3.29 7.25 -6.04
N ALA A 57 -4.06 8.20 -6.56
CA ALA A 57 -4.12 8.51 -8.00
C ALA A 57 -2.92 9.33 -8.49
N ALA A 58 -2.19 9.96 -7.57
CA ALA A 58 -1.02 10.80 -7.84
C ALA A 58 0.29 10.12 -7.44
N LEU A 59 0.26 8.84 -7.05
CA LEU A 59 1.45 8.09 -6.70
C LEU A 59 2.37 7.96 -7.92
N ARG A 60 3.64 8.33 -7.72
CA ARG A 60 4.69 8.05 -8.69
C ARG A 60 5.24 6.67 -8.40
N CYS A 61 5.30 5.80 -9.40
CA CYS A 61 5.90 4.48 -9.27
C CYS A 61 7.19 4.40 -10.09
N SER A 62 8.20 3.73 -9.55
CA SER A 62 9.43 3.40 -10.27
C SER A 62 9.66 1.90 -10.23
N VAL A 63 10.32 1.39 -11.27
CA VAL A 63 10.80 0.02 -11.36
C VAL A 63 12.33 0.05 -11.36
N GLY A 64 12.94 -0.83 -10.57
CA GLY A 64 14.40 -0.98 -10.51
C GLY A 64 14.78 -2.44 -10.33
N GLN A 65 16.08 -2.73 -10.37
CA GLN A 65 16.60 -4.05 -9.99
C GLN A 65 17.18 -4.00 -8.58
N SER A 66 16.90 -5.03 -7.79
CA SER A 66 17.58 -5.27 -6.52
C SER A 66 18.97 -5.85 -6.77
N GLU A 67 19.79 -5.91 -5.71
CA GLU A 67 21.13 -6.52 -5.73
C GLU A 67 21.10 -7.97 -6.26
N GLY A 68 20.04 -8.71 -5.96
CA GLY A 68 19.80 -10.08 -6.46
C GLY A 68 19.32 -10.16 -7.91
N ARG A 69 19.42 -9.09 -8.71
CA ARG A 69 18.93 -8.99 -10.10
C ARG A 69 17.43 -9.25 -10.27
N GLN A 70 16.66 -9.11 -9.19
CA GLN A 70 15.20 -9.19 -9.25
C GLN A 70 14.63 -7.81 -9.51
N TRP A 71 13.61 -7.73 -10.36
CA TRP A 71 12.85 -6.52 -10.57
C TRP A 71 11.99 -6.22 -9.34
N VAL A 72 12.04 -4.99 -8.86
CA VAL A 72 11.27 -4.49 -7.73
C VAL A 72 10.65 -3.16 -8.11
N TRP A 73 9.53 -2.84 -7.49
CA TRP A 73 8.89 -1.53 -7.66
C TRP A 73 8.83 -0.79 -6.34
N ALA A 74 8.82 0.53 -6.43
CA ALA A 74 8.63 1.43 -5.30
C ALA A 74 7.60 2.51 -5.69
N ALA A 75 6.78 2.92 -4.73
CA ALA A 75 5.80 3.97 -4.90
C ALA A 75 6.10 5.14 -3.96
N TYR A 76 5.91 6.35 -4.46
CA TYR A 76 6.26 7.62 -3.80
C TYR A 76 5.02 8.50 -3.76
N LEU A 77 4.85 9.22 -2.65
CA LEU A 77 3.87 10.30 -2.59
C LEU A 77 4.28 11.42 -3.56
N PRO A 78 3.33 12.19 -4.10
CA PRO A 78 3.65 13.34 -4.92
C PRO A 78 4.32 14.44 -4.08
N VAL A 79 5.19 15.25 -4.71
CA VAL A 79 5.92 16.39 -4.10
C VAL A 79 5.03 17.31 -3.27
N ARG A 80 3.79 17.50 -3.72
CA ARG A 80 2.79 18.38 -3.08
C ARG A 80 2.13 17.79 -1.83
N SER A 81 2.50 16.57 -1.42
CA SER A 81 1.90 15.94 -0.25
C SER A 81 2.28 16.72 1.01
N THR A 82 1.29 17.24 1.73
CA THR A 82 1.47 18.09 2.92
C THR A 82 1.95 17.33 4.16
N ARG A 83 2.45 16.10 3.99
CA ARG A 83 2.88 15.25 5.11
C ARG A 83 4.26 15.69 5.60
N PRO A 84 4.43 15.95 6.91
CA PRO A 84 5.75 16.23 7.48
C PRO A 84 6.74 15.09 7.17
N GLY A 85 7.89 15.41 6.57
CA GLY A 85 8.91 14.42 6.21
C GLY A 85 8.67 13.65 4.91
N ALA A 86 7.73 14.10 4.07
CA ALA A 86 7.63 13.70 2.66
C ALA A 86 8.75 14.34 1.83
N ALA A 87 10.00 14.00 2.13
CA ALA A 87 11.06 14.24 1.17
C ALA A 87 10.83 13.31 -0.03
N ASP A 88 10.82 13.86 -1.24
CA ASP A 88 10.56 13.18 -2.53
C ASP A 88 11.34 11.90 -2.79
N ALA A 89 12.40 11.65 -2.00
CA ALA A 89 13.31 10.54 -2.16
C ALA A 89 12.88 9.25 -1.44
N VAL A 90 11.98 9.30 -0.44
CA VAL A 90 11.67 8.12 0.37
C VAL A 90 10.38 7.45 -0.12
N PRO A 91 10.44 6.19 -0.60
CA PRO A 91 9.24 5.49 -1.02
C PRO A 91 8.31 5.24 0.17
N VAL A 92 7.00 5.32 -0.08
CA VAL A 92 5.97 4.99 0.90
C VAL A 92 5.58 3.52 0.85
N ALA A 93 5.74 2.89 -0.31
CA ALA A 93 5.46 1.48 -0.51
C ALA A 93 6.47 0.84 -1.45
N ARG A 94 6.63 -0.47 -1.34
CA ARG A 94 7.43 -1.28 -2.25
C ARG A 94 6.77 -2.61 -2.56
N SER A 95 7.26 -3.27 -3.60
CA SER A 95 6.91 -4.65 -3.90
C SER A 95 7.18 -5.55 -2.71
N ALA A 96 6.21 -6.40 -2.37
CA ALA A 96 6.34 -7.38 -1.29
C ALA A 96 7.34 -8.51 -1.62
N ARG A 97 7.73 -8.65 -2.89
CA ARG A 97 8.68 -9.64 -3.40
C ARG A 97 9.43 -9.08 -4.61
N GLY A 98 10.58 -9.67 -4.92
CA GLY A 98 11.23 -9.47 -6.22
C GLY A 98 10.54 -10.29 -7.33
N TYR A 99 10.61 -9.77 -8.55
CA TYR A 99 10.08 -10.38 -9.76
C TYR A 99 11.22 -10.78 -10.69
N LEU A 100 11.06 -11.89 -11.42
CA LEU A 100 12.08 -12.33 -12.37
C LEU A 100 12.09 -11.52 -13.66
N ARG A 101 10.97 -10.88 -14.01
CA ARG A 101 10.81 -10.13 -15.24
C ARG A 101 10.21 -8.74 -14.98
N ARG A 102 10.60 -7.77 -15.81
CA ARG A 102 10.20 -6.36 -15.69
C ARG A 102 8.69 -6.16 -15.89
N ASP A 103 8.11 -6.85 -16.85
CA ASP A 103 6.67 -6.86 -17.15
C ASP A 103 5.84 -7.37 -15.96
N GLN A 104 6.29 -8.43 -15.29
CA GLN A 104 5.64 -8.92 -14.06
C GLN A 104 5.72 -7.90 -12.92
N CYS A 105 6.83 -7.17 -12.83
CA CYS A 105 6.99 -6.10 -11.86
C CYS A 105 6.01 -4.94 -12.15
N GLN A 106 5.86 -4.58 -13.43
CA GLN A 106 4.90 -3.57 -13.89
C GLN A 106 3.45 -3.98 -13.60
N ALA A 107 3.08 -5.23 -13.89
CA ALA A 107 1.78 -5.79 -13.51
C ALA A 107 1.58 -5.81 -11.98
N GLY A 108 2.67 -5.93 -11.21
CA GLY A 108 2.68 -5.76 -9.76
C GLY A 108 2.26 -4.36 -9.33
N ILE A 109 2.75 -3.31 -10.00
CA ILE A 109 2.35 -1.92 -9.77
C ILE A 109 0.86 -1.74 -10.05
N GLU A 110 0.38 -2.22 -11.19
CA GLU A 110 -1.03 -2.11 -11.57
C GLU A 110 -1.95 -2.79 -10.55
N GLY A 111 -1.59 -4.00 -10.12
CA GLY A 111 -2.32 -4.72 -9.08
C GLY A 111 -2.33 -3.99 -7.74
N PHE A 112 -1.22 -3.35 -7.36
CA PHE A 112 -1.13 -2.52 -6.17
C PHE A 112 -2.05 -1.29 -6.26
N LEU A 113 -2.00 -0.54 -7.35
CA LEU A 113 -2.83 0.66 -7.56
C LEU A 113 -4.32 0.31 -7.59
N ALA A 114 -4.70 -0.76 -8.29
CA ALA A 114 -6.07 -1.26 -8.31
C ALA A 114 -6.53 -1.70 -6.91
N GLY A 115 -5.65 -2.34 -6.14
CA GLY A 115 -5.92 -2.71 -4.75
C GLY A 115 -6.18 -1.50 -3.85
N LEU A 116 -5.35 -0.46 -3.93
CA LEU A 116 -5.58 0.80 -3.20
C LEU A 116 -6.87 1.49 -3.62
N GLN A 117 -7.18 1.47 -4.93
CA GLN A 117 -8.44 2.03 -5.44
C GLN A 117 -9.64 1.29 -4.87
N TRP A 118 -9.61 -0.04 -4.82
CA TRP A 118 -10.67 -0.85 -4.24
C TRP A 118 -10.85 -0.55 -2.75
N VAL A 119 -9.77 -0.58 -1.96
CA VAL A 119 -9.82 -0.29 -0.51
C VAL A 119 -10.36 1.11 -0.25
N GLY A 120 -9.90 2.12 -0.99
CA GLY A 120 -10.38 3.49 -0.85
C GLY A 120 -11.83 3.70 -1.30
N GLN A 121 -12.38 2.85 -2.18
CA GLN A 121 -13.80 2.85 -2.50
C GLN A 121 -14.63 2.19 -1.39
N GLU A 122 -14.15 1.07 -0.86
CA GLU A 122 -14.85 0.32 0.18
C GLU A 122 -14.98 1.13 1.48
N LEU A 123 -13.90 1.78 1.92
CA LEU A 123 -13.93 2.66 3.10
C LEU A 123 -14.92 3.83 2.95
N ARG A 124 -15.06 4.39 1.74
CA ARG A 124 -16.05 5.44 1.46
C ARG A 124 -17.48 4.92 1.48
N ARG A 125 -17.69 3.66 1.09
CA ARG A 125 -19.01 3.01 1.19
C ARG A 125 -19.37 2.71 2.65
N SER A 126 -18.50 2.04 3.40
CA SER A 126 -18.75 1.72 4.81
C SER A 126 -18.91 2.97 5.69
N GLY A 127 -18.17 4.04 5.39
CA GLY A 127 -18.32 5.34 6.06
C GLY A 127 -19.64 6.05 5.75
N ARG A 128 -20.26 5.77 4.59
CA ARG A 128 -21.58 6.29 4.20
C ARG A 128 -22.72 5.48 4.85
N ASP A 129 -22.47 4.22 5.14
CA ASP A 129 -23.39 3.30 5.83
C ASP A 129 -23.26 3.36 7.37
N GLY A 130 -22.52 4.32 7.92
CA GLY A 130 -22.38 4.52 9.37
C GLY A 130 -21.63 3.41 10.12
N ARG A 131 -21.02 2.46 9.41
CA ARG A 131 -20.37 1.27 9.99
C ARG A 131 -18.87 1.43 9.86
N ARG A 132 -18.20 1.95 10.90
CA ARG A 132 -16.73 1.96 10.98
C ARG A 132 -16.22 0.52 11.15
N PRO A 133 -15.34 0.00 10.29
CA PRO A 133 -14.50 -1.13 10.63
C PRO A 133 -13.13 -0.60 11.05
N LEU A 134 -12.78 -0.80 12.32
CA LEU A 134 -11.40 -1.00 12.74
C LEU A 134 -11.17 -2.52 12.77
#